data_AF-A0AAW6F2R4-F1
#
_entry.id   AF-A0AAW6F2R4-F1
#
_cell.length_a   1.000
_cell.length_b   1.000
_cell.length_c   1.000
_cell.angle_alpha   90.00
_cell.angle_beta   90.00
_cell.angle_gamma   90.00
#
_symmetry.space_group_name_H-M   'P 1'
#
loop_
_entity.id
_entity.type
_entity.pdbx_description
1 polymer ?
#
loop_
_entity_poly.entity_id
_entity_poly.type
_entity_poly.pdbx_seq_one_letter_code
_entity_poly.pdbx_strand_id
1 'polypeptide(L)'
;QMKRTLPLYNFLPRVSSGGMTHFPYLSDDEMGNLRWVAESYSNELPVYVPDSDRLLKGDRVRITSGYFTGMEAEVVIQPGGGHKDVMARILDCMWVPLLEVKPGEYELIELNTKGKHAYTHLDNDRLREGLHDALGRYHASGSVSEEDTRLAREVLRSYGSLRAETDVMRCKVYSSLLPTYKLLGEEDEFVRLFATMRSMLPLVKAPQSRALLLVTLYGCTDSSLYRQMAHEVVDPWRCESSPKKSKLSLIRRLDDYDRWLRH
;
A
#
# COMPACT_ATOMS: atom_id res chain seq x y z
N GLN A 1 1.40 51.45 -18.07
CA GLN A 1 2.86 51.59 -18.22
C GLN A 1 3.59 50.24 -18.28
N MET A 2 3.29 49.24 -17.43
CA MET A 2 3.95 47.90 -17.46
C MET A 2 3.95 47.20 -18.84
N LYS A 3 2.86 47.31 -19.63
CA LYS A 3 2.78 46.71 -20.99
C LYS A 3 3.83 47.22 -21.99
N ARG A 4 4.40 48.41 -21.77
CA ARG A 4 5.42 49.00 -22.66
C ARG A 4 6.84 48.69 -22.21
N THR A 5 7.04 48.39 -20.93
CA THR A 5 8.36 48.27 -20.32
C THR A 5 8.80 46.83 -20.08
N LEU A 6 7.90 45.86 -19.90
CA LEU A 6 8.25 44.47 -19.54
C LEU A 6 7.36 43.42 -20.23
N PRO A 7 7.40 43.28 -21.56
CA PRO A 7 6.53 42.36 -22.31
C PRO A 7 6.78 40.87 -22.01
N LEU A 8 7.93 40.53 -21.41
CA LEU A 8 8.31 39.17 -21.01
C LEU A 8 7.56 38.63 -19.77
N TYR A 9 6.84 39.49 -19.03
CA TYR A 9 6.16 39.12 -17.78
C TYR A 9 4.64 38.90 -17.97
N ASN A 10 4.20 38.62 -19.19
CA ASN A 10 2.80 38.31 -19.52
C ASN A 10 2.55 36.79 -19.32
N PHE A 11 2.44 36.34 -18.08
CA PHE A 11 2.46 34.91 -17.77
C PHE A 11 1.13 34.17 -17.92
N LEU A 12 0.02 34.83 -18.24
CA LEU A 12 -1.28 34.16 -18.37
C LEU A 12 -2.03 34.58 -19.64
N PRO A 13 -2.55 33.61 -20.43
CA PRO A 13 -3.41 33.91 -21.57
C PRO A 13 -4.71 34.55 -21.08
N ARG A 14 -5.25 35.48 -21.87
CA ARG A 14 -6.56 36.09 -21.61
C ARG A 14 -7.67 35.05 -21.76
N VAL A 15 -8.62 35.06 -20.84
CA VAL A 15 -9.80 34.19 -20.90
C VAL A 15 -10.93 34.98 -21.56
N SER A 16 -11.59 34.37 -22.54
CA SER A 16 -12.77 34.93 -23.19
C SER A 16 -14.02 34.27 -22.62
N SER A 17 -14.89 35.06 -22.01
CA SER A 17 -16.21 34.61 -21.55
C SER A 17 -17.25 35.64 -21.99
N GLY A 18 -18.30 35.19 -22.67
CA GLY A 18 -19.41 36.05 -23.09
C GLY A 18 -19.03 37.23 -23.99
N GLY A 19 -17.98 37.12 -24.81
CA GLY A 19 -17.53 38.19 -25.73
C GLY A 19 -16.60 39.24 -25.10
N MET A 20 -16.32 39.16 -23.81
CA MET A 20 -15.35 40.01 -23.11
C MET A 20 -14.07 39.21 -22.80
N THR A 21 -12.91 39.78 -23.13
CA THR A 21 -11.61 39.21 -22.78
C THR A 21 -11.08 39.86 -21.50
N HIS A 22 -10.83 39.05 -20.48
CA HIS A 22 -10.28 39.51 -19.21
C HIS A 22 -9.04 38.67 -18.84
N PHE A 23 -8.23 39.20 -17.93
CA PHE A 23 -7.20 38.40 -17.30
C PHE A 23 -7.84 37.54 -16.21
N PRO A 24 -7.43 36.27 -16.06
CA PRO A 24 -7.89 35.46 -14.94
C PRO A 24 -7.51 36.18 -13.65
N TYR A 25 -8.48 36.34 -12.75
CA TYR A 25 -8.29 36.88 -11.42
C TYR A 25 -8.60 35.78 -10.41
N LEU A 26 -7.85 35.79 -9.31
CA LEU A 26 -8.09 34.96 -8.15
C LEU A 26 -8.76 35.84 -7.10
N SER A 27 -9.72 35.29 -6.37
CA SER A 27 -10.27 35.92 -5.17
C SER A 27 -9.18 36.09 -4.10
N ASP A 28 -9.41 36.99 -3.15
CA ASP A 28 -8.46 37.21 -2.05
C ASP A 28 -8.24 35.96 -1.20
N ASP A 29 -9.27 35.12 -1.05
CA ASP A 29 -9.19 33.83 -0.36
C ASP A 29 -8.30 32.84 -1.13
N GLU A 30 -8.44 32.76 -2.46
CA GLU A 30 -7.59 31.94 -3.32
C GLU A 30 -6.13 32.45 -3.34
N MET A 31 -5.95 33.78 -3.33
CA MET A 31 -4.64 34.41 -3.20
C MET A 31 -4.01 34.20 -1.81
N GLY A 32 -4.83 34.07 -0.77
CA GLY A 32 -4.41 33.69 0.58
C GLY A 32 -3.84 32.28 0.60
N ASN A 33 -4.57 31.33 0.01
CA ASN A 33 -4.10 29.94 -0.15
C ASN A 33 -2.80 29.87 -0.97
N LEU A 34 -2.68 30.65 -2.05
CA LEU A 34 -1.47 30.67 -2.88
C LEU A 34 -0.26 31.19 -2.12
N ARG A 35 -0.42 32.28 -1.34
CA ARG A 35 0.66 32.83 -0.49
C ARG A 35 1.09 31.83 0.58
N TRP A 36 0.14 31.18 1.23
CA TRP A 36 0.40 30.14 2.23
C TRP A 36 1.22 28.97 1.67
N VAL A 37 0.91 28.52 0.44
CA VAL A 37 1.71 27.48 -0.23
C VAL A 37 3.11 27.99 -0.58
N ALA A 38 3.24 29.19 -1.15
CA ALA A 38 4.54 29.75 -1.55
C ALA A 38 5.50 29.94 -0.35
N GLU A 39 4.98 30.38 0.79
CA GLU A 39 5.73 30.48 2.06
C GLU A 39 6.23 29.11 2.54
N SER A 40 5.44 28.05 2.32
CA SER A 40 5.81 26.68 2.71
C SER A 40 7.00 26.11 1.91
N TYR A 41 7.25 26.61 0.69
CA TYR A 41 8.36 26.17 -0.17
C TYR A 41 9.58 27.10 -0.12
N SER A 42 9.60 28.13 0.76
CA SER A 42 10.65 29.16 0.77
C SER A 42 10.95 29.78 -0.62
N ASN A 43 9.98 29.73 -1.56
CA ASN A 43 10.11 30.11 -2.97
C ASN A 43 11.06 29.28 -3.86
N GLU A 44 11.51 28.09 -3.43
CA GLU A 44 12.29 27.18 -4.29
C GLU A 44 11.43 26.01 -4.76
N LEU A 45 11.29 25.83 -6.09
CA LEU A 45 10.59 24.69 -6.68
C LEU A 45 11.60 23.58 -6.98
N PRO A 46 11.55 22.43 -6.28
CA PRO A 46 12.51 21.36 -6.52
C PRO A 46 12.26 20.71 -7.88
N VAL A 47 13.23 20.83 -8.79
CA VAL A 47 13.28 20.03 -10.03
C VAL A 47 14.18 18.84 -9.76
N TYR A 48 13.60 17.64 -9.74
CA TYR A 48 14.33 16.40 -9.46
C TYR A 48 13.95 15.33 -10.49
N VAL A 49 14.94 14.59 -11.01
CA VAL A 49 14.75 13.51 -11.99
C VAL A 49 15.33 12.21 -11.42
N PRO A 50 14.48 11.22 -11.11
CA PRO A 50 14.99 9.87 -10.83
C PRO A 50 14.10 8.70 -11.30
N ASP A 51 14.73 7.52 -11.28
CA ASP A 51 14.17 6.17 -11.45
C ASP A 51 14.37 5.29 -10.18
N SER A 52 13.35 4.44 -9.91
CA SER A 52 13.19 3.34 -8.92
C SER A 52 13.03 3.76 -7.44
N ASP A 53 12.68 2.95 -6.41
CA ASP A 53 12.51 1.48 -6.29
C ASP A 53 11.37 0.99 -5.32
N ARG A 54 10.53 1.88 -4.75
CA ARG A 54 9.57 1.47 -3.67
C ARG A 54 8.18 2.06 -3.66
N LEU A 55 7.99 3.24 -4.24
CA LEU A 55 6.68 3.78 -4.53
C LEU A 55 6.70 4.07 -6.02
N LEU A 56 5.67 3.62 -6.71
CA LEU A 56 5.55 3.85 -8.13
C LEU A 56 4.89 5.19 -8.34
N LYS A 57 5.30 5.86 -9.42
CA LYS A 57 4.60 7.04 -9.90
C LYS A 57 3.13 6.69 -10.10
N GLY A 58 2.24 7.47 -9.50
CA GLY A 58 0.78 7.26 -9.51
C GLY A 58 0.22 6.53 -8.29
N ASP A 59 1.04 6.02 -7.38
CA ASP A 59 0.56 5.47 -6.10
C ASP A 59 -0.08 6.59 -5.27
N ARG A 60 -1.20 6.31 -4.58
CA ARG A 60 -1.86 7.28 -3.69
C ARG A 60 -1.48 7.02 -2.24
N VAL A 61 -1.08 8.07 -1.55
CA VAL A 61 -0.61 8.06 -0.16
C VAL A 61 -1.39 9.06 0.68
N ARG A 62 -1.45 8.86 2.01
CA ARG A 62 -1.90 9.87 2.97
C ARG A 62 -0.71 10.41 3.72
N ILE A 63 -0.62 11.72 3.87
CA ILE A 63 0.42 12.35 4.68
C ILE A 63 0.09 12.17 6.17
N THR A 64 1.03 11.67 6.95
CA THR A 64 0.81 11.32 8.37
C THR A 64 1.48 12.30 9.34
N SER A 65 2.31 13.22 8.85
CA SER A 65 2.97 14.25 9.67
C SER A 65 3.28 15.53 8.89
N GLY A 66 3.59 16.61 9.60
CA GLY A 66 3.90 17.92 9.01
C GLY A 66 2.66 18.74 8.63
N TYR A 67 2.87 19.84 7.90
CA TYR A 67 1.82 20.82 7.60
C TYR A 67 0.64 20.27 6.79
N PHE A 68 0.85 19.20 6.02
CA PHE A 68 -0.17 18.58 5.17
C PHE A 68 -0.75 17.28 5.75
N THR A 69 -0.61 17.07 7.06
CA THR A 69 -1.14 15.88 7.76
C THR A 69 -2.63 15.65 7.44
N GLY A 70 -2.98 14.42 7.09
CA GLY A 70 -4.34 13.99 6.74
C GLY A 70 -4.69 14.11 5.26
N MET A 71 -3.91 14.85 4.46
CA MET A 71 -4.19 15.05 3.04
C MET A 71 -3.79 13.82 2.21
N GLU A 72 -4.59 13.49 1.19
CA GLU A 72 -4.25 12.47 0.20
C GLU A 72 -3.38 13.08 -0.90
N ALA A 73 -2.39 12.32 -1.37
CA ALA A 73 -1.44 12.77 -2.38
C ALA A 73 -1.12 11.64 -3.36
N GLU A 74 -0.67 11.98 -4.56
CA GLU A 74 -0.20 11.06 -5.58
C GLU A 74 1.31 11.17 -5.74
N VAL A 75 2.01 10.04 -5.73
CA VAL A 75 3.46 10.00 -5.95
C VAL A 75 3.78 10.42 -7.39
N VAL A 76 4.50 11.53 -7.55
CA VAL A 76 4.86 12.09 -8.87
C VAL A 76 6.27 11.69 -9.28
N ILE A 77 7.16 11.51 -8.30
CA ILE A 77 8.59 11.22 -8.50
C ILE A 77 9.01 10.05 -7.60
N GLN A 78 9.74 9.09 -8.18
CA GLN A 78 10.22 7.89 -7.48
C GLN A 78 11.55 8.16 -6.73
N PRO A 79 11.79 7.53 -5.56
CA PRO A 79 13.00 7.75 -4.74
C PRO A 79 14.24 7.01 -5.28
N GLY A 80 15.14 7.74 -5.97
CA GLY A 80 16.36 7.18 -6.54
C GLY A 80 17.35 6.57 -5.53
N GLY A 81 18.26 5.72 -6.02
CA GLY A 81 19.27 5.04 -5.21
C GLY A 81 20.14 6.00 -4.39
N GLY A 82 19.83 6.12 -3.09
CA GLY A 82 20.54 6.98 -2.14
C GLY A 82 19.62 7.91 -1.35
N HIS A 83 18.44 8.25 -1.89
CA HIS A 83 17.45 9.11 -1.25
C HIS A 83 16.17 8.31 -1.00
N LYS A 84 15.58 8.44 0.20
CA LYS A 84 14.37 7.70 0.58
C LYS A 84 13.10 8.56 0.52
N ASP A 85 13.26 9.84 0.20
CA ASP A 85 12.20 10.84 0.22
C ASP A 85 11.43 10.80 -1.10
N VAL A 86 10.14 11.07 -1.05
CA VAL A 86 9.22 10.94 -2.19
C VAL A 86 8.57 12.27 -2.48
N MET A 87 8.44 12.65 -3.76
CA MET A 87 7.67 13.83 -4.12
C MET A 87 6.22 13.45 -4.41
N ALA A 88 5.31 14.05 -3.65
CA ALA A 88 3.88 13.79 -3.79
C ALA A 88 3.13 15.07 -4.19
N ARG A 89 2.18 14.92 -5.13
CA ARG A 89 1.19 15.93 -5.49
C ARG A 89 0.01 15.78 -4.56
N ILE A 90 -0.31 16.82 -3.81
CA ILE A 90 -1.50 16.81 -2.95
C ILE A 90 -2.76 16.86 -3.82
N LEU A 91 -3.69 15.96 -3.55
CA LEU A 91 -5.00 15.89 -4.21
C LEU A 91 -5.97 16.88 -3.54
N ASP A 92 -7.00 17.27 -4.27
CA ASP A 92 -8.08 18.15 -3.77
C ASP A 92 -7.63 19.53 -3.27
N CYS A 93 -6.51 20.03 -3.81
CA CYS A 93 -6.05 21.40 -3.66
C CYS A 93 -6.34 22.23 -4.93
N MET A 94 -6.65 23.52 -4.75
CA MET A 94 -6.88 24.48 -5.86
C MET A 94 -5.66 24.66 -6.77
N TRP A 95 -4.47 24.31 -6.27
CA TRP A 95 -3.19 24.29 -6.98
C TRP A 95 -2.45 23.00 -6.63
N VAL A 96 -1.45 22.60 -7.42
CA VAL A 96 -0.67 21.36 -7.23
C VAL A 96 0.64 21.68 -6.48
N PRO A 97 0.69 21.62 -5.13
CA PRO A 97 1.95 21.66 -4.39
C PRO A 97 2.67 20.32 -4.55
N LEU A 98 3.97 20.36 -4.87
CA LEU A 98 4.86 19.19 -4.93
C LEU A 98 5.69 19.14 -3.65
N LEU A 99 5.31 18.26 -2.72
CA LEU A 99 5.92 18.17 -1.40
C LEU A 99 6.97 17.06 -1.36
N GLU A 100 8.14 17.34 -0.77
CA GLU A 100 9.10 16.31 -0.36
C GLU A 100 8.62 15.64 0.93
N VAL A 101 8.41 14.32 0.90
CA VAL A 101 7.88 13.55 2.01
C VAL A 101 8.88 12.49 2.44
N LYS A 102 9.30 12.50 3.70
CA LYS A 102 10.29 11.56 4.22
C LYS A 102 9.67 10.20 4.55
N PRO A 103 10.47 9.12 4.61
CA PRO A 103 9.99 7.82 5.09
C PRO A 103 9.37 7.92 6.49
N GLY A 104 8.15 7.42 6.64
CA GLY A 104 7.40 7.48 7.89
C GLY A 104 6.46 8.67 8.02
N GLU A 105 6.51 9.62 7.09
CA GLU A 105 5.58 10.76 7.01
C GLU A 105 4.40 10.51 6.06
N TYR A 106 4.25 9.27 5.57
CA TYR A 106 3.16 8.85 4.71
C TYR A 106 2.72 7.40 4.96
N GLU A 107 1.48 7.10 4.61
CA GLU A 107 0.93 5.74 4.48
C GLU A 107 0.42 5.49 3.06
N LEU A 108 0.62 4.28 2.53
CA LEU A 108 0.10 3.90 1.22
C LEU A 108 -1.39 3.58 1.31
N ILE A 109 -2.21 4.20 0.46
CA ILE A 109 -3.66 3.99 0.42
C ILE A 109 -4.08 3.25 -0.85
N GLU A 110 -3.41 3.46 -1.98
CA GLU A 110 -3.80 2.86 -3.26
C GLU A 110 -2.57 2.62 -4.14
N LEU A 111 -2.50 1.44 -4.75
CA LEU A 111 -1.45 1.09 -5.71
C LEU A 111 -1.85 1.49 -7.13
N ASN A 112 -0.92 2.06 -7.90
CA ASN A 112 -1.14 2.32 -9.30
C ASN A 112 -1.24 1.01 -10.11
N THR A 113 -2.45 0.69 -10.56
CA THR A 113 -2.76 -0.54 -11.31
C THR A 113 -2.44 -0.45 -12.80
N LYS A 114 -2.03 0.73 -13.32
CA LYS A 114 -1.72 0.94 -14.75
C LYS A 114 -0.37 0.36 -15.19
N GLY A 115 0.45 -0.14 -14.26
CA GLY A 115 1.76 -0.75 -14.54
C GLY A 115 1.85 -2.25 -14.18
N LYS A 116 2.83 -2.97 -14.76
CA LYS A 116 3.09 -4.40 -14.47
C LYS A 116 3.54 -4.68 -13.01
N HIS A 117 3.86 -3.64 -12.24
CA HIS A 117 4.54 -3.73 -10.94
C HIS A 117 3.61 -3.63 -9.72
N ALA A 118 2.30 -3.44 -9.90
CA ALA A 118 1.34 -3.35 -8.78
C ALA A 118 1.39 -4.59 -7.86
N TYR A 119 1.66 -5.77 -8.41
CA TYR A 119 1.79 -7.01 -7.64
C TYR A 119 3.14 -7.15 -6.94
N THR A 120 4.20 -6.47 -7.41
CA THR A 120 5.55 -6.55 -6.85
C THR A 120 5.60 -5.97 -5.44
N HIS A 121 4.86 -4.89 -5.16
CA HIS A 121 4.72 -4.34 -3.80
C HIS A 121 4.04 -5.30 -2.81
N LEU A 122 3.14 -6.16 -3.32
CA LEU A 122 2.41 -7.15 -2.53
C LEU A 122 3.22 -8.45 -2.34
N ASP A 123 4.16 -8.74 -3.23
CA ASP A 123 5.06 -9.90 -3.18
C ASP A 123 6.35 -9.60 -2.42
N ASN A 124 6.23 -8.94 -1.26
CA ASN A 124 7.35 -8.67 -0.38
C ASN A 124 7.77 -9.94 0.37
N ASP A 125 8.64 -10.75 -0.24
CA ASP A 125 9.11 -12.03 0.31
C ASP A 125 9.64 -11.88 1.75
N ARG A 126 10.34 -10.77 2.09
CA ARG A 126 10.82 -10.53 3.47
C ARG A 126 9.67 -10.45 4.48
N LEU A 127 8.67 -9.61 4.20
CA LEU A 127 7.53 -9.45 5.11
C LEU A 127 6.69 -10.73 5.18
N ARG A 128 6.48 -11.39 4.04
CA ARG A 128 5.63 -12.58 3.94
C ARG A 128 6.25 -13.79 4.61
N GLU A 129 7.54 -14.02 4.46
CA GLU A 129 8.26 -15.13 5.11
C GLU A 129 8.48 -14.81 6.58
N GLY A 130 8.88 -13.58 6.92
CA GLY A 130 9.04 -13.17 8.32
C GLY A 130 7.75 -13.28 9.14
N LEU A 131 6.59 -12.92 8.57
CA LEU A 131 5.29 -13.12 9.24
C LEU A 131 4.96 -14.60 9.46
N HIS A 132 5.30 -15.45 8.49
CA HIS A 132 5.06 -16.89 8.60
C HIS A 132 5.93 -17.51 9.70
N ASP A 133 7.22 -17.15 9.75
CA ASP A 133 8.15 -17.60 10.79
C ASP A 133 7.76 -17.07 12.17
N ALA A 134 7.27 -15.82 12.25
CA ALA A 134 6.73 -15.24 13.48
C ALA A 134 5.49 -16.02 13.97
N LEU A 135 4.58 -16.38 13.06
CA LEU A 135 3.41 -17.20 13.40
C LEU A 135 3.80 -18.60 13.86
N GLY A 136 4.83 -19.21 13.26
CA GLY A 136 5.37 -20.49 13.73
C GLY A 136 5.97 -20.43 15.13
N ARG A 137 6.73 -19.37 15.43
CA ARG A 137 7.27 -19.12 16.78
C ARG A 137 6.18 -18.82 17.80
N TYR A 138 5.11 -18.14 17.39
CA TYR A 138 3.93 -17.93 18.21
C TYR A 138 3.24 -19.26 18.57
N HIS A 139 3.02 -20.16 17.61
CA HIS A 139 2.44 -21.48 17.89
C HIS A 139 3.33 -22.35 18.77
N ALA A 140 4.65 -22.23 18.65
CA ALA A 140 5.59 -23.00 19.47
C ALA A 140 5.70 -22.49 20.92
N SER A 141 5.65 -21.16 21.13
CA SER A 141 5.94 -20.54 22.44
C SER A 141 4.72 -19.97 23.16
N GLY A 142 3.61 -19.73 22.45
CA GLY A 142 2.44 -19.02 22.94
C GLY A 142 2.63 -17.50 23.14
N SER A 143 3.79 -16.95 22.77
CA SER A 143 4.12 -15.53 22.95
C SER A 143 4.72 -14.92 21.68
N VAL A 144 4.70 -13.59 21.56
CA VAL A 144 5.22 -12.86 20.40
C VAL A 144 6.43 -12.05 20.84
N SER A 145 7.55 -12.16 20.13
CA SER A 145 8.77 -11.43 20.47
C SER A 145 8.63 -9.93 20.12
N GLU A 146 9.51 -9.09 20.66
CA GLU A 146 9.54 -7.67 20.29
C GLU A 146 9.87 -7.47 18.81
N GLU A 147 10.74 -8.31 18.25
CA GLU A 147 11.09 -8.29 16.83
C GLU A 147 9.90 -8.62 15.94
N ASP A 148 9.10 -9.62 16.33
CA ASP A 148 7.88 -10.00 15.61
C ASP A 148 6.80 -8.94 15.72
N THR A 149 6.68 -8.32 16.90
CA THR A 149 5.78 -7.19 17.12
C THR A 149 6.16 -6.03 16.21
N ARG A 150 7.46 -5.73 16.08
CA ARG A 150 7.96 -4.68 15.17
C ARG A 150 7.69 -5.01 13.71
N LEU A 151 7.90 -6.27 13.30
CA LEU A 151 7.60 -6.74 11.94
C LEU A 151 6.11 -6.65 11.63
N ALA A 152 5.24 -7.12 12.53
CA ALA A 152 3.80 -7.05 12.39
C ALA A 152 3.32 -5.59 12.28
N ARG A 153 3.86 -4.67 13.09
CA ARG A 153 3.59 -3.22 12.95
C ARG A 153 4.09 -2.64 11.62
N GLU A 154 5.19 -3.13 11.08
CA GLU A 154 5.67 -2.74 9.75
C GLU A 154 4.68 -3.16 8.65
N VAL A 155 4.15 -4.38 8.74
CA VAL A 155 3.11 -4.88 7.81
C VAL A 155 1.84 -4.05 7.93
N LEU A 156 1.42 -3.72 9.15
CA LEU A 156 0.22 -2.90 9.38
C LEU A 156 0.37 -1.50 8.78
N ARG A 157 1.53 -0.84 8.97
CA ARG A 157 1.81 0.45 8.31
C ARG A 157 1.84 0.36 6.78
N SER A 158 2.27 -0.78 6.23
CA SER A 158 2.42 -0.94 4.78
C SER A 158 1.09 -1.25 4.09
N TYR A 159 0.21 -2.01 4.74
CA TYR A 159 -0.96 -2.61 4.09
C TYR A 159 -2.29 -2.34 4.82
N GLY A 160 -2.28 -1.80 6.04
CA GLY A 160 -3.49 -1.63 6.86
C GLY A 160 -4.50 -0.65 6.26
N SER A 161 -4.01 0.39 5.59
CA SER A 161 -4.81 1.39 4.88
C SER A 161 -5.00 1.09 3.39
N LEU A 162 -4.36 0.04 2.86
CA LEU A 162 -4.28 -0.21 1.44
C LEU A 162 -5.62 -0.70 0.87
N ARG A 163 -6.20 0.08 -0.03
CA ARG A 163 -7.38 -0.26 -0.81
C ARG A 163 -7.00 -1.24 -1.93
N ALA A 164 -7.47 -2.47 -1.79
CA ALA A 164 -7.26 -3.51 -2.78
C ALA A 164 -8.46 -3.63 -3.72
N GLU A 165 -8.29 -3.19 -4.97
CA GLU A 165 -9.38 -3.13 -5.96
C GLU A 165 -9.75 -4.50 -6.56
N THR A 166 -8.78 -5.40 -6.68
CA THR A 166 -9.00 -6.72 -7.29
C THR A 166 -9.10 -7.83 -6.25
N ASP A 167 -9.80 -8.93 -6.58
CA ASP A 167 -9.85 -10.12 -5.71
C ASP A 167 -8.45 -10.66 -5.40
N VAL A 168 -7.53 -10.62 -6.37
CA VAL A 168 -6.15 -11.10 -6.17
C VAL A 168 -5.40 -10.21 -5.19
N MET A 169 -5.53 -8.88 -5.31
CA MET A 169 -4.91 -7.94 -4.36
C MET A 169 -5.50 -8.12 -2.96
N ARG A 170 -6.83 -8.25 -2.84
CA ARG A 170 -7.50 -8.50 -1.56
C ARG A 170 -6.98 -9.77 -0.91
N CYS A 171 -6.83 -10.86 -1.67
CA CYS A 171 -6.24 -12.10 -1.15
C CYS A 171 -4.83 -11.91 -0.59
N LYS A 172 -3.96 -11.19 -1.32
CA LYS A 172 -2.58 -10.94 -0.88
C LYS A 172 -2.54 -10.05 0.36
N VAL A 173 -3.26 -8.93 0.37
CA VAL A 173 -3.32 -7.99 1.49
C VAL A 173 -3.88 -8.69 2.74
N TYR A 174 -5.02 -9.37 2.62
CA TYR A 174 -5.64 -10.06 3.75
C TYR A 174 -4.79 -11.22 4.26
N SER A 175 -4.06 -11.92 3.38
CA SER A 175 -3.12 -12.98 3.78
C SER A 175 -1.94 -12.48 4.62
N SER A 176 -1.61 -11.18 4.52
CA SER A 176 -0.58 -10.53 5.34
C SER A 176 -1.18 -9.91 6.60
N LEU A 177 -2.39 -9.33 6.53
CA LEU A 177 -3.02 -8.64 7.65
C LEU A 177 -3.61 -9.60 8.70
N LEU A 178 -4.21 -10.73 8.31
CA LEU A 178 -4.79 -11.67 9.26
C LEU A 178 -3.77 -12.20 10.29
N PRO A 179 -2.60 -12.74 9.89
CA PRO A 179 -1.58 -13.16 10.85
C PRO A 179 -1.00 -11.98 11.62
N THR A 180 -0.95 -10.77 11.03
CA THR A 180 -0.51 -9.55 11.71
C THR A 180 -1.42 -9.22 12.90
N TYR A 181 -2.74 -9.22 12.70
CA TYR A 181 -3.69 -8.99 13.80
C TYR A 181 -3.61 -10.08 14.87
N LYS A 182 -3.40 -11.34 14.46
CA LYS A 182 -3.19 -12.45 15.40
C LYS A 182 -1.96 -12.24 16.28
N LEU A 183 -0.83 -11.83 15.68
CA LEU A 183 0.43 -11.60 16.38
C LEU A 183 0.39 -10.34 17.26
N LEU A 184 -0.36 -9.31 16.87
CA LEU A 184 -0.51 -8.10 17.67
C LEU A 184 -1.58 -8.22 18.77
N GLY A 185 -2.38 -9.28 18.79
CA GLY A 185 -3.48 -9.44 19.73
C GLY A 185 -4.68 -8.54 19.45
N GLU A 186 -4.82 -8.05 18.21
CA GLU A 186 -5.92 -7.19 17.78
C GLU A 186 -7.17 -8.04 17.44
N GLU A 187 -7.84 -8.55 18.48
CA GLU A 187 -8.92 -9.54 18.35
C GLU A 187 -10.10 -9.03 17.50
N ASP A 188 -10.50 -7.78 17.69
CA ASP A 188 -11.60 -7.17 16.97
C ASP A 188 -11.34 -7.06 15.46
N GLU A 189 -10.14 -6.61 15.08
CA GLU A 189 -9.73 -6.54 13.68
C GLU A 189 -9.53 -7.93 13.07
N PHE A 190 -9.00 -8.87 13.87
CA PHE A 190 -8.87 -10.26 13.46
C PHE A 190 -10.24 -10.87 13.11
N VAL A 191 -11.24 -10.72 13.99
CA VAL A 191 -12.60 -11.25 13.77
C VAL A 191 -13.26 -10.61 12.56
N ARG A 192 -13.13 -9.28 12.40
CA ARG A 192 -13.66 -8.55 11.22
C ARG A 192 -13.04 -9.05 9.92
N LEU A 193 -11.71 -9.14 9.87
CA LEU A 193 -10.99 -9.56 8.67
C LEU A 193 -11.24 -11.04 8.37
N PHE A 194 -11.27 -11.89 9.40
CA PHE A 194 -11.60 -13.31 9.27
C PHE A 194 -12.98 -13.53 8.63
N ALA A 195 -14.01 -12.80 9.12
CA ALA A 195 -15.35 -12.86 8.56
C ALA A 195 -15.38 -12.42 7.08
N THR A 196 -14.63 -11.37 6.74
CA THR A 196 -14.47 -10.86 5.38
C THR A 196 -13.78 -11.85 4.46
N MET A 197 -12.69 -12.49 4.91
CA MET A 197 -12.00 -13.53 4.15
C MET A 197 -12.91 -14.74 3.90
N ARG A 198 -13.70 -15.15 4.91
CA ARG A 198 -14.64 -16.26 4.79
C ARG A 198 -15.75 -15.98 3.78
N SER A 199 -16.32 -14.77 3.77
CA SER A 199 -17.36 -14.39 2.80
C SER A 199 -16.81 -14.27 1.38
N MET A 200 -15.55 -13.85 1.24
CA MET A 200 -14.87 -13.73 -0.04
C MET A 200 -14.46 -15.08 -0.63
N LEU A 201 -14.13 -16.07 0.21
CA LEU A 201 -13.52 -17.34 -0.20
C LEU A 201 -14.27 -18.08 -1.34
N PRO A 202 -15.61 -18.19 -1.36
CA PRO A 202 -16.34 -18.84 -2.45
C PRO A 202 -16.27 -18.09 -3.80
N LEU A 203 -16.00 -16.77 -3.75
CA LEU A 203 -15.95 -15.89 -4.92
C LEU A 203 -14.58 -15.93 -5.62
N VAL A 204 -13.54 -16.41 -4.94
CA VAL A 204 -12.16 -16.43 -5.46
C VAL A 204 -12.00 -17.54 -6.50
N LYS A 205 -12.03 -17.14 -7.78
CA LYS A 205 -11.86 -18.06 -8.93
C LYS A 205 -10.42 -18.54 -9.12
N ALA A 206 -9.43 -17.71 -8.77
CA ALA A 206 -8.02 -18.04 -8.98
C ALA A 206 -7.55 -19.10 -7.96
N PRO A 207 -7.14 -20.31 -8.40
CA PRO A 207 -6.81 -21.41 -7.47
C PRO A 207 -5.68 -21.07 -6.49
N GLN A 208 -4.65 -20.36 -6.96
CA GLN A 208 -3.53 -19.95 -6.11
C GLN A 208 -3.93 -18.92 -5.05
N SER A 209 -4.79 -17.95 -5.41
CA SER A 209 -5.29 -16.96 -4.46
C SER A 209 -6.21 -17.59 -3.42
N ARG A 210 -7.04 -18.56 -3.84
CA ARG A 210 -7.90 -19.33 -2.95
C ARG A 210 -7.08 -20.18 -1.97
N ALA A 211 -6.04 -20.87 -2.46
CA ALA A 211 -5.12 -21.62 -1.61
C ALA A 211 -4.38 -20.71 -0.62
N LEU A 212 -3.93 -19.53 -1.06
CA LEU A 212 -3.29 -18.54 -0.17
C LEU A 212 -4.22 -18.16 0.99
N LEU A 213 -5.49 -17.85 0.71
CA LEU A 213 -6.47 -17.57 1.76
C LEU A 213 -6.66 -18.76 2.69
N LEU A 214 -6.85 -19.97 2.16
CA LEU A 214 -7.09 -21.19 2.95
C LEU A 214 -5.93 -21.54 3.87
N VAL A 215 -4.71 -21.53 3.33
CA VAL A 215 -3.48 -21.79 4.09
C VAL A 215 -3.30 -20.74 5.18
N THR A 216 -3.58 -19.46 4.91
CA THR A 216 -3.54 -18.41 5.94
C THR A 216 -4.63 -18.59 7.00
N LEU A 217 -5.87 -18.90 6.60
CA LEU A 217 -6.98 -19.12 7.52
C LEU A 217 -6.68 -20.31 8.45
N TYR A 218 -6.17 -21.42 7.90
CA TYR A 218 -5.73 -22.56 8.70
C TYR A 218 -4.66 -22.16 9.72
N GLY A 219 -3.55 -21.58 9.26
CA GLY A 219 -2.44 -21.19 10.13
C GLY A 219 -2.83 -20.18 11.23
N CYS A 220 -3.85 -19.36 11.02
CA CYS A 220 -4.29 -18.37 12.02
C CYS A 220 -5.37 -18.88 12.99
N THR A 221 -6.11 -19.93 12.63
CA THR A 221 -7.31 -20.37 13.38
C THR A 221 -7.25 -21.79 13.91
N ASP A 222 -6.28 -22.59 13.46
CA ASP A 222 -6.20 -24.01 13.81
C ASP A 222 -7.48 -24.80 13.50
N SER A 223 -8.25 -24.34 12.50
CA SER A 223 -9.53 -24.95 12.15
C SER A 223 -9.32 -26.17 11.25
N SER A 224 -9.82 -27.32 11.68
CA SER A 224 -9.84 -28.57 10.89
C SER A 224 -10.56 -28.41 9.54
N LEU A 225 -11.58 -27.54 9.47
CA LEU A 225 -12.26 -27.20 8.21
C LEU A 225 -11.30 -26.54 7.22
N TYR A 226 -10.60 -25.48 7.63
CA TYR A 226 -9.67 -24.79 6.74
C TYR A 226 -8.45 -25.64 6.42
N ARG A 227 -8.02 -26.50 7.34
CA ARG A 227 -7.00 -27.51 7.06
C ARG A 227 -7.41 -28.41 5.91
N GLN A 228 -8.57 -29.08 6.02
CA GLN A 228 -9.06 -29.97 4.98
C GLN A 228 -9.17 -29.25 3.63
N MET A 229 -9.80 -28.08 3.61
CA MET A 229 -9.94 -27.29 2.39
C MET A 229 -8.58 -26.86 1.80
N ALA A 230 -7.58 -26.54 2.63
CA ALA A 230 -6.24 -26.19 2.17
C ALA A 230 -5.57 -27.38 1.49
N HIS A 231 -5.62 -28.57 2.09
CA HIS A 231 -5.09 -29.80 1.51
C HIS A 231 -5.76 -30.15 0.18
N GLU A 232 -7.09 -30.08 0.11
CA GLU A 232 -7.84 -30.35 -1.13
C GLU A 232 -7.37 -29.49 -2.31
N VAL A 233 -6.93 -28.25 -2.07
CA VAL A 233 -6.46 -27.34 -3.12
C VAL A 233 -4.96 -27.48 -3.39
N VAL A 234 -4.15 -27.75 -2.36
CA VAL A 234 -2.67 -27.72 -2.44
C VAL A 234 -2.08 -29.07 -2.81
N ASP A 235 -2.64 -30.19 -2.34
CA ASP A 235 -2.06 -31.52 -2.54
C ASP A 235 -1.92 -31.94 -4.02
N PRO A 236 -2.86 -31.59 -4.93
CA PRO A 236 -2.67 -31.86 -6.36
C PRO A 236 -1.38 -31.27 -6.94
N TRP A 237 -0.86 -30.18 -6.35
CA TRP A 237 0.37 -29.53 -6.83
C TRP A 237 1.64 -30.28 -6.47
N ARG A 238 1.59 -31.20 -5.50
CA ARG A 238 2.76 -32.03 -5.12
C ARG A 238 3.14 -33.03 -6.22
N CYS A 239 2.16 -33.39 -7.05
CA CYS A 239 2.35 -34.28 -8.19
C CYS A 239 2.72 -33.53 -9.48
N GLU A 240 2.77 -32.20 -9.47
CA GLU A 240 3.20 -31.43 -10.63
C GLU A 240 4.70 -31.58 -10.87
N SER A 241 5.10 -31.78 -12.12
CA SER A 241 6.51 -31.97 -12.49
C SER A 241 7.36 -30.69 -12.39
N SER A 242 6.74 -29.51 -12.47
CA SER A 242 7.43 -28.22 -12.30
C SER A 242 6.48 -27.14 -11.75
N PRO A 243 6.14 -27.20 -10.45
CA PRO A 243 5.25 -26.21 -9.82
C PRO A 243 5.93 -24.84 -9.74
N LYS A 244 5.14 -23.77 -9.92
CA LYS A 244 5.61 -22.40 -9.76
C LYS A 244 6.12 -22.14 -8.33
N LYS A 245 7.09 -21.22 -8.17
CA LYS A 245 7.62 -20.79 -6.85
C LYS A 245 6.52 -20.47 -5.82
N SER A 246 5.43 -19.83 -6.25
CA SER A 246 4.29 -19.53 -5.37
C SER A 246 3.55 -20.76 -4.85
N LYS A 247 3.42 -21.83 -5.66
CA LYS A 247 2.83 -23.10 -5.22
C LYS A 247 3.75 -23.80 -4.23
N LEU A 248 5.06 -23.85 -4.53
CA LEU A 248 6.05 -24.44 -3.63
C LEU A 248 6.06 -23.76 -2.25
N SER A 249 5.96 -22.43 -2.21
CA SER A 249 5.82 -21.69 -0.95
C SER A 249 4.56 -22.07 -0.18
N LEU A 250 3.41 -22.23 -0.85
CA LEU A 250 2.16 -22.64 -0.20
C LEU A 250 2.19 -24.09 0.29
N ILE A 251 2.80 -25.01 -0.47
CA ILE A 251 3.02 -26.39 -0.04
C ILE A 251 3.85 -26.40 1.25
N ARG A 252 4.99 -25.70 1.26
CA ARG A 252 5.86 -25.61 2.43
C ARG A 252 5.12 -25.05 3.65
N ARG A 253 4.38 -23.95 3.47
CA ARG A 253 3.62 -23.30 4.55
C ARG A 253 2.54 -24.20 5.13
N LEU A 254 1.85 -24.99 4.30
CA LEU A 254 0.86 -25.95 4.75
C LEU A 254 1.51 -27.04 5.61
N ASP A 255 2.63 -27.61 5.14
CA ASP A 255 3.41 -28.61 5.89
C ASP A 255 3.94 -28.04 7.22
N ASP A 256 4.41 -26.79 7.21
CA ASP A 256 4.87 -26.09 8.41
C ASP A 256 3.72 -25.92 9.43
N TYR A 257 2.52 -25.56 8.99
CA TYR A 257 1.35 -25.43 9.87
C TYR A 257 0.89 -26.77 10.46
N ASP A 258 0.83 -27.84 9.67
CA ASP A 258 0.53 -29.17 10.20
C ASP A 258 1.51 -29.58 11.31
N ARG A 259 2.80 -29.34 11.07
CA ARG A 259 3.84 -29.62 12.07
C ARG A 259 3.69 -28.76 13.32
N TRP A 260 3.46 -27.46 13.18
CA TRP A 260 3.35 -26.55 14.32
C TRP A 260 2.09 -26.78 15.15
N LEU A 261 0.98 -27.13 14.50
CA LEU A 261 -0.33 -27.38 15.13
C LEU A 261 -0.54 -28.85 15.55
N ARG A 262 0.40 -29.74 15.18
CA ARG A 262 0.42 -31.18 15.53
C ARG A 262 -0.72 -31.99 14.90
N HIS A 263 -0.97 -31.76 13.61
CA HIS A 263 -1.99 -32.45 12.81
C HIS A 263 -1.41 -33.43 11.78
#